data_AF-A0A7V8LQ94-F1
#
_entry.id   AF-A0A7V8LQ94-F1
#
_cell.length_a   1.000
_cell.length_b   1.000
_cell.length_c   1.000
_cell.angle_alpha   90.00
_cell.angle_beta   90.00
_cell.angle_gamma   90.00
#
_symmetry.space_group_name_H-M   'P 1'
#
loop_
_entity.id
_entity.type
_entity.pdbx_description
1 polymer ?
#
loop_
_entity_poly.entity_id
_entity_poly.type
_entity_poly.pdbx_seq_one_letter_code
_entity_poly.pdbx_strand_id
1 'polypeptide(L)'
;MPTDDYPQLPPLSLNTRLMFSAIEPEHFELTPEMLEESQAVGRTVRALVTRYTCQHGDRVVDIVTHAALLAVREVIEQAARRQWDVTPSD
;
A
#
# COMPACT_ATOMS: atom_id res chain seq x y z
N MET A 1 -11.43 19.11 -11.86
CA MET A 1 -10.80 18.30 -12.93
C MET A 1 -9.31 18.36 -12.68
N PRO A 2 -8.57 17.24 -12.68
CA PRO A 2 -7.12 17.31 -12.55
C PRO A 2 -6.57 18.07 -13.75
N THR A 3 -5.79 19.10 -13.48
CA THR A 3 -5.07 19.91 -14.46
C THR A 3 -4.01 19.03 -15.11
N ASP A 4 -3.91 19.04 -16.44
CA ASP A 4 -2.83 18.34 -17.14
C ASP A 4 -1.54 19.15 -16.96
N ASP A 5 -0.62 18.63 -16.14
CA ASP A 5 0.66 19.29 -15.84
C ASP A 5 1.61 19.31 -17.05
N TYR A 6 1.32 18.56 -18.12
CA TYR A 6 2.17 18.45 -19.30
C TYR A 6 1.38 18.60 -20.62
N PRO A 7 0.78 19.78 -20.87
CA PRO A 7 -0.06 20.02 -22.04
C PRO A 7 0.69 19.95 -23.38
N GLN A 8 2.02 19.95 -23.32
CA GLN A 8 2.91 19.86 -24.47
C GLN A 8 3.04 18.42 -25.00
N LEU A 9 2.68 17.42 -24.19
CA LEU A 9 2.81 16.02 -24.57
C LEU A 9 1.60 15.59 -25.39
N PRO A 10 1.80 14.90 -26.52
CA PRO A 10 0.69 14.37 -27.30
C PRO A 10 -0.07 13.34 -26.45
N PRO A 11 -1.41 13.34 -26.48
CA PRO A 11 -2.20 12.39 -25.71
C PRO A 11 -1.91 10.97 -26.18
N LEU A 12 -1.65 10.06 -25.22
CA LEU A 12 -1.44 8.65 -25.53
C LEU A 12 -2.69 8.06 -26.18
N SER A 13 -2.50 7.24 -27.23
CA SER A 13 -3.59 6.53 -27.87
C SER A 13 -4.31 5.61 -26.87
N LEU A 14 -5.60 5.35 -27.08
CA LEU A 14 -6.38 4.48 -26.18
C LEU A 14 -5.74 3.09 -26.03
N ASN A 15 -5.23 2.53 -27.12
CA ASN A 15 -4.55 1.24 -27.11
C ASN A 15 -3.29 1.29 -26.24
N THR A 16 -2.46 2.31 -26.41
CA THR A 16 -1.25 2.53 -25.61
C THR A 16 -1.57 2.68 -24.12
N ARG A 17 -2.64 3.41 -23.77
CA ARG A 17 -3.09 3.56 -22.37
C ARG A 17 -3.54 2.24 -21.76
N LEU A 18 -4.26 1.42 -22.51
CA LEU A 18 -4.68 0.09 -22.06
C LEU A 18 -3.48 -0.85 -21.89
N MET A 19 -2.49 -0.78 -22.80
CA MET A 19 -1.27 -1.55 -22.67
C MET A 19 -0.48 -1.18 -21.41
N PHE A 20 -0.30 0.12 -21.14
CA PHE A 20 0.36 0.57 -19.91
C PHE A 20 -0.45 0.30 -18.65
N SER A 21 -1.78 0.23 -18.73
CA SER A 21 -2.61 -0.15 -17.58
C SER A 21 -2.45 -1.62 -17.16
N ALA A 22 -1.98 -2.47 -18.09
CA ALA A 22 -1.75 -3.89 -17.85
C ALA A 22 -0.30 -4.19 -17.44
N ILE A 23 0.62 -3.23 -17.62
CA ILE A 23 1.99 -3.34 -17.16
C ILE A 23 2.00 -2.88 -15.70
N GLU A 24 2.12 -3.83 -14.77
CA GLU A 24 2.55 -3.50 -13.41
C GLU A 24 4.00 -3.00 -13.52
N PRO A 25 4.27 -1.72 -13.23
CA PRO A 25 5.62 -1.20 -13.38
C PRO A 25 6.57 -1.93 -12.43
N GLU A 26 7.77 -2.28 -12.90
CA GLU A 26 8.78 -3.03 -12.11
C GLU A 26 9.10 -2.38 -10.75
N HIS A 27 8.90 -1.07 -10.60
CA HIS A 27 9.10 -0.36 -9.32
C HIS A 27 7.99 -0.61 -8.28
N PHE A 28 6.91 -1.30 -8.63
CA PHE A 28 5.91 -1.82 -7.70
C PHE A 28 6.18 -3.27 -7.30
N GLU A 29 7.08 -3.97 -8.01
CA GLU A 29 7.48 -5.31 -7.64
C GLU A 29 8.33 -5.25 -6.35
N LEU A 30 7.88 -5.98 -5.33
CA LEU A 30 8.69 -6.18 -4.13
C LEU A 30 9.85 -7.10 -4.47
N THR A 31 11.06 -6.75 -4.02
CA THR A 31 12.15 -7.73 -4.05
C THR A 31 11.79 -8.93 -3.18
N PRO A 32 12.38 -10.11 -3.43
CA PRO A 32 12.14 -11.30 -2.62
C PRO A 32 12.33 -11.06 -1.12
N GLU A 33 13.35 -10.29 -0.74
CA GLU A 33 13.63 -9.92 0.65
C GLU A 33 12.49 -9.08 1.26
N MET A 34 12.02 -8.06 0.53
CA MET A 34 10.90 -7.23 0.97
C MET A 34 9.60 -8.03 1.10
N LEU A 35 9.39 -9.01 0.22
CA LEU A 35 8.26 -9.90 0.29
C LEU A 35 8.34 -10.81 1.53
N GLU A 36 9.51 -11.39 1.81
CA GLU A 36 9.74 -12.21 3.00
C GLU A 36 9.52 -11.43 4.30
N GLU A 37 10.04 -10.21 4.37
CA GLU A 37 9.83 -9.29 5.49
C GLU A 37 8.33 -8.99 5.69
N SER A 38 7.64 -8.63 4.61
CA SER A 38 6.19 -8.36 4.64
C SER A 38 5.39 -9.56 5.15
N GLN A 39 5.72 -10.76 4.68
CA GLN A 39 5.10 -11.99 5.16
C GLN A 39 5.43 -12.27 6.63
N ALA A 40 6.65 -12.02 7.07
CA ALA A 40 7.06 -12.20 8.47
C ALA A 40 6.28 -11.27 9.41
N VAL A 41 6.09 -10.01 9.01
CA VAL A 41 5.24 -9.05 9.74
C VAL A 41 3.80 -9.54 9.78
N GLY A 42 3.23 -9.93 8.64
CA GLY A 42 1.86 -10.44 8.56
C GLY A 42 1.62 -11.64 9.48
N ARG A 43 2.55 -12.61 9.49
CA ARG A 43 2.49 -13.78 10.39
C ARG A 43 2.56 -13.37 11.86
N THR A 44 3.45 -12.43 12.21
CA THR A 44 3.64 -11.97 13.58
C THR A 44 2.40 -11.23 14.11
N VAL A 45 1.84 -10.34 13.29
CA VAL A 45 0.60 -9.61 13.64
C VAL A 45 -0.55 -10.58 13.83
N ARG A 46 -0.72 -11.56 12.92
CA ARG A 46 -1.75 -12.59 13.07
C ARG A 46 -1.58 -13.38 14.35
N ALA A 47 -0.36 -13.81 14.68
CA ALA A 47 -0.07 -14.55 15.91
C ALA A 47 -0.44 -13.73 17.17
N LEU A 48 -0.13 -12.43 17.16
CA LEU A 48 -0.50 -11.52 18.23
C LEU A 48 -2.02 -11.39 18.36
N VAL A 49 -2.72 -11.16 17.25
CA VAL A 49 -4.19 -11.04 17.22
C VAL A 49 -4.84 -12.32 17.71
N THR A 50 -4.44 -13.48 17.18
CA THR A 50 -4.93 -14.79 17.63
C THR A 50 -4.78 -14.95 19.13
N ARG A 51 -3.65 -14.55 19.73
CA ARG A 51 -3.44 -14.66 21.18
C ARG A 51 -4.49 -13.90 22.02
N TYR A 52 -5.03 -12.80 21.50
CA TYR A 52 -5.97 -11.94 22.24
C TYR A 52 -7.43 -12.08 21.80
N THR A 53 -7.69 -12.63 20.61
CA THR A 53 -9.04 -12.70 20.05
C THR A 53 -9.48 -14.11 19.65
N CYS A 54 -8.67 -15.16 19.90
CA CYS A 54 -9.02 -16.53 19.53
C CYS A 54 -10.35 -16.99 20.12
N GLN A 55 -10.72 -16.53 21.32
CA GLN A 55 -11.97 -16.87 21.98
C GLN A 55 -13.22 -16.42 21.20
N HIS A 56 -13.07 -15.53 20.21
CA HIS A 56 -14.16 -15.01 19.37
C HIS A 56 -14.25 -15.71 18.01
N GLY A 57 -13.38 -16.70 17.75
CA GLY A 57 -13.36 -17.49 16.52
C GLY A 57 -12.52 -16.91 15.38
N ASP A 58 -12.23 -17.73 14.39
CA ASP A 58 -11.26 -17.45 13.32
C ASP A 58 -11.64 -16.23 12.47
N ARG A 59 -12.93 -16.03 12.20
CA ARG A 59 -13.40 -14.87 11.44
C ARG A 59 -13.05 -13.55 12.12
N VAL A 60 -13.12 -13.50 13.45
CA VAL A 60 -12.76 -12.29 14.21
C VAL A 60 -11.25 -12.07 14.16
N VAL A 61 -10.46 -13.14 14.28
CA VAL A 61 -9.00 -13.08 14.12
C VAL A 61 -8.61 -12.50 12.76
N ASP A 62 -9.23 -12.97 11.66
CA ASP A 62 -8.90 -12.49 10.32
C ASP A 62 -9.29 -11.02 10.12
N ILE A 63 -10.48 -10.61 10.58
CA ILE A 63 -10.94 -9.21 10.51
C ILE A 63 -9.99 -8.28 11.28
N VAL A 64 -9.65 -8.66 12.52
CA VAL A 64 -8.80 -7.84 13.39
C VAL A 64 -7.37 -7.80 12.86
N THR A 65 -6.86 -8.91 12.32
CA THR A 65 -5.54 -8.97 11.67
C THR A 65 -5.49 -8.00 10.49
N HIS A 66 -6.50 -8.02 9.62
CA HIS A 66 -6.56 -7.10 8.48
C HIS A 66 -6.62 -5.64 8.92
N ALA A 67 -7.48 -5.31 9.90
CA ALA A 67 -7.58 -3.96 10.44
C ALA A 67 -6.27 -3.47 11.07
N ALA A 68 -5.55 -4.34 11.79
CA ALA A 68 -4.27 -4.02 12.38
C ALA A 68 -3.20 -3.71 11.32
N LEU A 69 -3.13 -4.52 10.25
CA LEU A 69 -2.19 -4.29 9.14
C LEU A 69 -2.48 -2.97 8.42
N LEU A 70 -3.76 -2.64 8.18
CA LEU A 70 -4.15 -1.35 7.61
C LEU A 70 -3.75 -0.18 8.51
N ALA A 71 -3.94 -0.30 9.83
CA ALA A 71 -3.56 0.75 10.77
C ALA A 71 -2.03 0.97 10.79
N VAL A 72 -1.24 -0.11 10.75
CA VAL A 72 0.23 -0.01 10.64
C VAL A 72 0.62 0.71 9.35
N ARG A 73 0.03 0.34 8.21
CA ARG A 73 0.26 1.00 6.92
C ARG A 73 -0.05 2.49 6.98
N GLU A 74 -1.20 2.86 7.52
CA GLU A 74 -1.63 4.26 7.66
C GLU A 74 -0.64 5.07 8.50
N VAL A 75 -0.16 4.53 9.63
CA VAL A 75 0.84 5.22 10.47
C VAL A 75 2.15 5.45 9.70
N ILE A 76 2.61 4.47 8.93
CA ILE A 76 3.81 4.59 8.10
C ILE A 76 3.60 5.66 7.01
N GLU A 77 2.46 5.63 6.32
CA GLU A 77 2.13 6.61 5.28
C GLU A 77 2.02 8.02 5.84
N GLN A 78 1.42 8.20 7.02
CA GLN A 78 1.35 9.49 7.70
C GLN A 78 2.75 10.02 8.06
N ALA A 79 3.64 9.16 8.55
CA ALA A 79 5.02 9.54 8.83
C ALA A 79 5.76 9.94 7.55
N ALA A 80 5.60 9.17 6.47
CA ALA A 80 6.19 9.46 5.16
C ALA A 80 5.68 10.79 4.58
N ARG A 81 4.36 11.04 4.64
CA ARG A 81 3.75 12.30 4.17
C ARG A 81 4.26 13.51 4.96
N ARG A 82 4.43 13.41 6.28
CA ARG A 82 4.99 14.50 7.10
C ARG A 82 6.45 14.81 6.76
N GLN A 83 7.21 13.81 6.33
CA GLN A 83 8.61 13.97 5.95
C GLN A 83 8.77 14.47 4.50
N TRP A 84 7.80 14.20 3.64
CA TRP A 84 7.78 14.58 2.23
C TRP A 84 6.88 15.78 1.91
N ASP A 85 6.33 16.47 2.91
CA ASP A 85 5.68 17.76 2.71
C ASP A 85 6.75 18.83 2.43
N VAL A 86 7.27 18.80 1.20
CA VAL A 86 8.23 19.76 0.65
C VAL A 86 7.53 20.99 0.07
N THR A 87 6.21 21.11 0.24
CA THR A 87 5.45 22.26 -0.22
C THR A 87 5.88 23.48 0.60
N PRO A 88 6.61 24.46 0.03
CA PRO A 88 6.87 25.69 0.74
C PRO A 88 5.51 26.35 0.98
N SER A 89 5.15 26.60 2.23
CA SER A 89 4.01 27.45 2.53
C SER A 89 4.41 28.88 2.16
N ASP A 90 3.84 29.39 1.08
CA ASP A 90 3.89 30.80 0.68
C ASP A 90 2.49 31.41 0.87
#